data_AF-A0A7J0G2G8-F1
#
_entry.id   AF-A0A7J0G2G8-F1
#
_cell.length_a   1.000
_cell.length_b   1.000
_cell.length_c   1.000
_cell.angle_alpha   90.00
_cell.angle_beta   90.00
_cell.angle_gamma   90.00
#
_symmetry.space_group_name_H-M   'P 1'
#
loop_
_entity.id
_entity.type
_entity.pdbx_description
1 polymer ?
#
loop_
_entity_poly.entity_id
_entity_poly.type
_entity_poly.pdbx_seq_one_letter_code
_entity_poly.pdbx_strand_id
1 'polypeptide(L)'
;MKSRGITNDIVVGSLTFYTKKYLPGLNRRQNTSQPSSRLASAPPPEEDQKLLIEEIDWLLPIQKGLVSTKFLFTLLRTAMILRANPTCISNLERRAGMQLDQATLEDLLMPSFSYTMEMLYNVDCVQRILEHLLTVDQTTGGASPCFLDDGRLIGSPSLTPITMVAKMIDGYLAELQLKNSIASCFLVSDNFDGSRQLRSGLAGTTEGGGGSTTAVRENQVLKVGMDSMRMQVTKLEKECVDMRKEIEKLGLGRGKGSSVWGSVSKRLGFKMKSQMCSA
;
A
#
# COMPACT_ATOMS: atom_id res chain seq x y z
N MET A 1 -22.48 -31.68 11.13
CA MET A 1 -21.02 -31.92 11.02
C MET A 1 -20.37 -32.36 12.34
N LYS A 2 -20.79 -31.86 13.52
CA LYS A 2 -20.27 -32.35 14.82
C LYS A 2 -20.64 -33.81 15.17
N SER A 3 -21.65 -34.39 14.53
CA SER A 3 -22.14 -35.75 14.79
C SER A 3 -21.29 -36.88 14.19
N ARG A 4 -20.20 -36.57 13.49
CA ARG A 4 -19.31 -37.57 12.85
C ARG A 4 -17.85 -37.52 13.33
N GLY A 5 -17.54 -36.79 14.41
CA GLY A 5 -16.17 -36.69 14.94
C GLY A 5 -15.20 -35.87 14.09
N ILE A 6 -15.69 -35.11 13.11
CA ILE A 6 -14.86 -34.22 12.29
C ILE A 6 -14.41 -33.03 13.16
N THR A 7 -13.11 -32.88 13.37
CA THR A 7 -12.53 -31.76 14.12
C THR A 7 -12.61 -30.46 13.32
N ASN A 8 -12.75 -29.34 14.02
CA ASN A 8 -12.84 -28.03 13.36
C ASN A 8 -11.57 -27.69 12.58
N ASP A 9 -10.40 -28.20 13.00
CA ASP A 9 -9.13 -27.99 12.29
C ASP A 9 -9.13 -28.59 10.88
N ILE A 10 -9.74 -29.77 10.71
CA ILE A 10 -9.86 -30.42 9.40
C ILE A 10 -10.80 -29.61 8.50
N VAL A 11 -11.90 -29.11 9.06
CA VAL A 11 -12.86 -28.26 8.33
C VAL A 11 -12.17 -26.97 7.86
N VAL A 12 -11.49 -26.25 8.77
CA VAL A 12 -10.81 -25.01 8.45
C VAL A 12 -9.65 -25.23 7.48
N GLY A 13 -8.87 -26.30 7.65
CA GLY A 13 -7.80 -26.67 6.72
C GLY A 13 -8.32 -26.96 5.32
N SER A 14 -9.41 -27.73 5.22
CA SER A 14 -10.06 -28.05 3.95
C SER A 14 -10.64 -26.80 3.28
N LEU A 15 -11.28 -25.92 4.06
CA LEU A 15 -11.84 -24.68 3.59
C LEU A 15 -10.74 -23.75 3.07
N THR A 16 -9.67 -23.56 3.85
CA THR A 16 -8.50 -22.76 3.46
C THR A 16 -7.90 -23.24 2.15
N PHE A 17 -7.75 -24.56 1.97
CA PHE A 17 -7.25 -25.14 0.73
C PHE A 17 -8.19 -24.88 -0.44
N TYR A 18 -9.49 -25.12 -0.25
CA TYR A 18 -10.51 -24.90 -1.28
C TYR A 18 -10.53 -23.42 -1.70
N THR A 19 -10.59 -22.50 -0.74
CA THR A 19 -10.61 -21.07 -1.02
C THR A 19 -9.36 -20.62 -1.79
N LYS A 20 -8.16 -21.07 -1.39
CA LYS A 20 -6.92 -20.72 -2.10
C LYS A 20 -6.87 -21.22 -3.55
N LYS A 21 -7.58 -22.31 -3.85
CA LYS A 21 -7.67 -22.87 -5.20
C LYS A 21 -8.58 -22.05 -6.11
N TYR A 22 -9.69 -21.53 -5.59
CA TYR A 22 -10.73 -20.87 -6.39
C TYR A 22 -10.75 -19.33 -6.29
N LEU A 23 -10.02 -18.74 -5.33
CA LEU A 23 -9.85 -17.29 -5.22
C LEU A 23 -8.42 -16.88 -5.63
N PRO A 24 -8.22 -16.32 -6.83
CA PRO A 24 -6.89 -15.98 -7.35
C PRO A 24 -6.17 -14.91 -6.50
N GLY A 25 -6.92 -14.08 -5.77
CA GLY A 25 -6.39 -13.08 -4.83
C GLY A 25 -5.61 -13.66 -3.64
N LEU A 26 -5.87 -14.93 -3.27
CA LEU A 26 -5.23 -15.59 -2.12
C LEU A 26 -3.88 -16.26 -2.43
N ASN A 27 -3.52 -16.39 -3.71
CA ASN A 27 -2.32 -17.11 -4.15
C ASN A 27 -1.25 -16.17 -4.77
N ARG A 28 -1.56 -14.89 -4.96
CA ARG A 28 -0.74 -13.94 -5.75
C ARG A 28 0.59 -13.51 -5.10
N ARG A 29 0.92 -13.94 -3.87
CA ARG A 29 2.11 -13.45 -3.14
C ARG A 29 3.14 -14.51 -2.71
N GLN A 30 3.12 -15.71 -3.27
CA GLN A 30 4.25 -16.65 -3.14
C GLN A 30 5.03 -16.75 -4.45
N ASN A 31 5.86 -15.74 -4.73
CA ASN A 31 7.01 -15.91 -5.62
C ASN A 31 8.09 -16.68 -4.86
N THR A 32 7.89 -18.00 -4.71
CA THR A 32 9.00 -18.94 -4.48
C THR A 32 8.96 -19.91 -5.64
N SER A 33 10.06 -19.90 -6.38
CA SER A 33 10.36 -20.73 -7.54
C SER A 33 10.10 -22.21 -7.27
N GLN A 34 8.91 -22.71 -7.62
CA GLN A 34 8.69 -24.11 -7.96
C GLN A 34 7.66 -24.24 -9.09
N PRO A 35 7.97 -24.99 -10.17
CA PRO A 35 7.00 -25.34 -11.18
C PRO A 35 6.28 -26.61 -10.71
N SER A 36 5.05 -26.49 -10.21
CA SER A 36 4.19 -27.67 -10.08
C SER A 36 2.71 -27.32 -10.23
N SER A 37 2.09 -28.05 -11.15
CA SER A 37 0.65 -28.10 -11.44
C SER A 37 0.04 -26.87 -12.13
N ARG A 38 0.41 -26.66 -13.39
CA ARG A 38 -0.42 -25.94 -14.37
C ARG A 38 -1.66 -26.77 -14.71
N LEU A 39 -2.66 -26.73 -13.83
CA LEU A 39 -4.06 -27.05 -14.11
C LEU A 39 -4.96 -26.06 -13.36
N ALA A 40 -4.64 -24.77 -13.45
CA ALA A 40 -5.58 -23.75 -13.03
C ALA A 40 -6.65 -23.67 -14.13
N SER A 41 -7.80 -24.30 -13.90
CA SER A 41 -9.04 -23.93 -14.57
C SER A 41 -9.20 -22.42 -14.51
N ALA A 42 -9.76 -21.80 -15.56
CA ALA A 42 -10.07 -20.37 -15.54
C ALA A 42 -10.73 -19.99 -14.20
N PRO A 43 -10.33 -18.86 -13.58
CA PRO A 43 -10.94 -18.44 -12.33
C PRO A 43 -12.46 -18.34 -12.54
N PRO A 44 -13.26 -18.80 -11.58
CA PRO A 44 -14.71 -18.67 -11.68
C PRO A 44 -15.09 -17.19 -11.81
N PRO A 45 -16.26 -16.87 -12.39
CA PRO A 45 -16.72 -15.50 -12.51
C PRO A 45 -16.78 -14.82 -11.13
N GLU A 46 -16.61 -13.49 -11.10
CA GLU A 46 -16.50 -12.73 -9.84
C GLU A 46 -17.72 -12.93 -8.91
N GLU A 47 -18.91 -13.14 -9.46
CA GLU A 47 -20.11 -13.42 -8.67
C GLU A 47 -20.03 -14.80 -7.97
N ASP A 48 -19.53 -15.83 -8.65
CA ASP A 48 -19.34 -17.16 -8.03
C ASP A 48 -18.26 -17.10 -6.95
N GLN A 49 -17.22 -16.28 -7.15
CA GLN A 49 -16.19 -16.05 -6.13
C GLN A 49 -16.77 -15.36 -4.89
N LYS A 50 -17.65 -14.39 -5.09
CA LYS A 50 -18.35 -13.67 -4.01
C LYS A 50 -19.27 -14.62 -3.23
N LEU A 51 -20.11 -15.40 -3.92
CA LEU A 51 -20.98 -16.40 -3.30
C LEU A 51 -20.18 -17.43 -2.50
N LEU A 52 -19.03 -17.86 -3.03
CA LEU A 52 -18.13 -18.77 -2.33
C LEU A 52 -17.61 -18.17 -1.02
N ILE A 53 -17.21 -16.88 -1.02
CA ILE A 53 -16.76 -16.21 0.21
C ILE A 53 -17.89 -16.13 1.24
N GLU A 54 -19.10 -15.80 0.80
CA GLU A 54 -20.27 -15.73 1.68
C GLU A 54 -20.60 -17.11 2.28
N GLU A 55 -20.48 -18.19 1.51
CA GLU A 55 -20.65 -19.55 2.02
C GLU A 55 -19.53 -19.94 3.01
N ILE A 56 -18.27 -19.60 2.70
CA ILE A 56 -17.12 -19.77 3.60
C ILE A 56 -17.35 -19.06 4.93
N ASP A 57 -17.90 -17.84 4.90
CA ASP A 57 -18.25 -17.10 6.12
C ASP A 57 -19.18 -17.90 7.04
N TRP A 58 -20.22 -18.52 6.50
CA TRP A 58 -21.13 -19.37 7.26
C TRP A 58 -20.48 -20.64 7.82
N LEU A 59 -19.48 -21.18 7.13
CA LEU A 59 -18.78 -22.41 7.53
C LEU A 59 -17.65 -22.16 8.54
N LEU A 60 -17.11 -20.94 8.62
CA LEU A 60 -15.99 -20.61 9.50
C LEU A 60 -16.43 -20.48 10.97
N PRO A 61 -15.81 -21.22 11.91
CA PRO A 61 -16.12 -21.12 13.32
C PRO A 61 -15.76 -19.74 13.89
N ILE A 62 -16.56 -19.25 14.83
CA ILE A 62 -16.27 -18.03 15.59
C ILE A 62 -15.41 -18.36 16.82
N GLN A 63 -14.16 -18.74 16.58
CA GLN A 63 -13.23 -19.19 17.63
C GLN A 63 -11.81 -18.71 17.30
N LYS A 64 -11.13 -18.15 18.30
CA LYS A 64 -9.75 -17.65 18.19
C LYS A 64 -8.79 -18.82 17.92
N GLY A 65 -7.82 -18.63 17.03
CA GLY A 65 -6.70 -19.55 16.85
C GLY A 65 -6.94 -20.75 15.92
N LEU A 66 -8.17 -20.99 15.45
CA LEU A 66 -8.43 -22.04 14.45
C LEU A 66 -8.07 -21.62 13.03
N VAL A 67 -8.23 -20.34 12.72
CA VAL A 67 -8.02 -19.77 11.39
C VAL A 67 -6.81 -18.86 11.44
N SER A 68 -5.79 -19.12 10.63
CA SER A 68 -4.60 -18.23 10.60
C SER A 68 -4.98 -16.77 10.32
N THR A 69 -4.34 -15.83 11.02
CA THR A 69 -4.57 -14.38 10.85
C THR A 69 -4.41 -13.96 9.40
N LYS A 70 -3.31 -14.35 8.76
CA LYS A 70 -3.06 -14.07 7.34
C LYS A 70 -4.19 -14.52 6.42
N PHE A 71 -4.70 -15.75 6.58
CA PHE A 71 -5.82 -16.22 5.74
C PHE A 71 -7.06 -15.37 5.95
N LEU A 72 -7.38 -15.04 7.20
CA LEU A 72 -8.56 -14.26 7.53
C LEU A 72 -8.50 -12.83 6.97
N PHE A 73 -7.39 -12.13 7.13
CA PHE A 73 -7.21 -10.78 6.57
C PHE A 73 -7.19 -10.79 5.03
N THR A 74 -6.59 -11.82 4.42
CA THR A 74 -6.61 -11.94 2.96
C THR A 74 -8.03 -12.27 2.45
N LEU A 75 -8.80 -13.07 3.18
CA LEU A 75 -10.19 -13.37 2.88
C LEU A 75 -11.07 -12.12 3.00
N LEU A 76 -10.93 -11.35 4.10
CA LEU A 76 -11.62 -10.07 4.30
C LEU A 76 -11.31 -9.09 3.17
N ARG A 77 -10.04 -8.91 2.82
CA ARG A 77 -9.63 -8.07 1.69
C ARG A 77 -10.27 -8.51 0.39
N THR A 78 -10.32 -9.82 0.12
CA THR A 78 -10.94 -10.36 -1.10
C THR A 78 -12.46 -10.13 -1.11
N ALA A 79 -13.12 -10.30 0.05
CA ALA A 79 -14.54 -10.03 0.21
C ALA A 79 -14.89 -8.56 -0.08
N MET A 80 -14.04 -7.62 0.35
CA MET A 80 -14.21 -6.20 0.07
C MET A 80 -14.00 -5.85 -1.41
N ILE A 81 -13.03 -6.49 -2.08
CA ILE A 81 -12.80 -6.32 -3.52
C ILE A 81 -14.02 -6.80 -4.32
N LEU A 82 -14.53 -7.99 -3.98
CA LEU A 82 -15.68 -8.61 -4.64
C LEU A 82 -17.03 -8.04 -4.19
N ARG A 83 -17.04 -7.03 -3.31
CA ARG A 83 -18.27 -6.38 -2.79
C ARG A 83 -19.25 -7.39 -2.21
N ALA A 84 -18.75 -8.32 -1.39
CA ALA A 84 -19.57 -9.28 -0.65
C ALA A 84 -20.58 -8.58 0.28
N ASN A 85 -21.63 -9.31 0.68
CA ASN A 85 -22.66 -8.80 1.57
C ASN A 85 -22.05 -8.17 2.85
N PRO A 86 -22.53 -6.99 3.30
CA PRO A 86 -22.07 -6.35 4.54
C PRO A 86 -22.09 -7.26 5.77
N THR A 87 -23.03 -8.22 5.86
CA THR A 87 -23.04 -9.21 6.94
C THR A 87 -21.80 -10.11 6.91
N CYS A 88 -21.40 -10.57 5.72
CA CYS A 88 -20.18 -11.36 5.53
C CYS A 88 -18.94 -10.54 5.95
N ILE A 89 -18.86 -9.28 5.54
CA ILE A 89 -17.76 -8.39 5.92
C ILE A 89 -17.70 -8.22 7.44
N SER A 90 -18.83 -7.93 8.09
CA SER A 90 -18.90 -7.75 9.55
C SER A 90 -18.50 -9.02 10.32
N ASN A 91 -18.90 -10.20 9.85
CA ASN A 91 -18.50 -11.47 10.48
C ASN A 91 -17.00 -11.74 10.33
N LEU A 92 -16.40 -11.39 9.18
CA LEU A 92 -14.96 -11.49 8.96
C LEU A 92 -14.17 -10.47 9.80
N GLU A 93 -14.63 -9.22 9.87
CA GLU A 93 -14.08 -8.17 10.75
C GLU A 93 -14.10 -8.62 12.22
N ARG A 94 -15.20 -9.20 12.69
CA ARG A 94 -15.32 -9.74 14.04
C ARG A 94 -14.30 -10.83 14.34
N ARG A 95 -14.16 -11.81 13.43
CA ARG A 95 -13.14 -12.87 13.59
C ARG A 95 -11.74 -12.27 13.57
N ALA A 96 -11.48 -11.22 12.77
CA ALA A 96 -10.18 -10.58 12.70
C ALA A 96 -9.86 -9.86 14.01
N GLY A 97 -10.83 -9.16 14.60
CA GLY A 97 -10.70 -8.51 15.89
C GLY A 97 -10.35 -9.47 17.03
N MET A 98 -10.95 -10.68 17.05
CA MET A 98 -10.67 -11.70 18.08
C MET A 98 -9.21 -12.16 18.14
N GLN A 99 -8.45 -12.02 17.05
CA GLN A 99 -7.06 -12.47 16.94
C GLN A 99 -6.12 -11.39 16.43
N LEU A 100 -6.49 -10.12 16.66
CA LEU A 100 -5.73 -8.95 16.22
C LEU A 100 -4.34 -8.89 16.86
N ASP A 101 -4.19 -9.45 18.07
CA ASP A 101 -2.92 -9.60 18.78
C ASP A 101 -1.88 -10.47 18.06
N GLN A 102 -2.32 -11.29 17.10
CA GLN A 102 -1.48 -12.14 16.27
C GLN A 102 -1.34 -11.62 14.83
N ALA A 103 -1.91 -10.45 14.54
CA ALA A 103 -1.81 -9.82 13.22
C ALA A 103 -0.48 -9.09 13.05
N THR A 104 -0.11 -8.88 11.79
CA THR A 104 1.03 -8.06 11.39
C THR A 104 0.55 -6.72 10.84
N LEU A 105 1.45 -5.73 10.80
CA LEU A 105 1.15 -4.45 10.15
C LEU A 105 0.66 -4.64 8.71
N GLU A 106 1.25 -5.56 7.95
CA GLU A 106 0.85 -5.87 6.56
C GLU A 106 -0.63 -6.31 6.47
N ASP A 107 -1.13 -7.03 7.48
CA ASP A 107 -2.51 -7.49 7.53
C ASP A 107 -3.51 -6.32 7.68
N LEU A 108 -3.12 -5.24 8.37
CA LEU A 108 -3.92 -4.02 8.56
C LEU A 108 -3.88 -3.06 7.37
N LEU A 109 -2.87 -3.18 6.51
CA LEU A 109 -2.72 -2.36 5.31
C LEU A 109 -3.69 -2.81 4.19
N MET A 110 -4.98 -2.83 4.51
CA MET A 110 -6.08 -3.16 3.62
C MET A 110 -6.39 -1.97 2.71
N PRO A 111 -6.20 -2.09 1.39
CA PRO A 111 -6.44 -0.97 0.50
C PRO A 111 -7.91 -0.54 0.52
N SER A 112 -8.16 0.77 0.46
CA SER A 112 -9.48 1.26 0.08
C SER A 112 -9.64 1.13 -1.44
N PHE A 113 -10.85 0.79 -1.88
CA PHE A 113 -11.21 0.70 -3.30
C PHE A 113 -12.22 1.79 -3.65
N SER A 114 -11.88 3.04 -3.32
CA SER A 114 -12.60 4.24 -3.74
C SER A 114 -12.02 4.81 -5.04
N TYR A 115 -12.84 5.49 -5.83
CA TYR A 115 -12.41 6.17 -7.06
C TYR A 115 -11.58 7.43 -6.80
N THR A 116 -11.57 7.92 -5.55
CA THR A 116 -10.80 9.08 -5.10
C THR A 116 -9.42 8.62 -4.63
N MET A 117 -8.36 9.25 -5.13
CA MET A 117 -6.96 8.96 -4.77
C MET A 117 -6.59 9.34 -3.32
N GLU A 118 -7.53 9.83 -2.51
CA GLU A 118 -7.23 10.49 -1.23
C GLU A 118 -7.04 9.53 -0.05
N MET A 119 -7.45 8.26 -0.14
CA MET A 119 -7.27 7.31 0.96
C MET A 119 -6.87 5.95 0.42
N LEU A 120 -5.58 5.61 0.48
CA LEU A 120 -5.08 4.32 0.00
C LEU A 120 -5.48 3.15 0.90
N TYR A 121 -5.94 3.39 2.14
CA TYR A 121 -6.25 2.36 3.13
C TYR A 121 -7.62 2.57 3.79
N ASN A 122 -8.27 1.45 4.16
CA ASN A 122 -9.61 1.47 4.75
C ASN A 122 -9.55 1.64 6.28
N VAL A 123 -9.54 2.89 6.74
CA VAL A 123 -9.49 3.24 8.17
C VAL A 123 -10.74 2.77 8.92
N ASP A 124 -11.92 2.86 8.32
CA ASP A 124 -13.18 2.44 8.96
C ASP A 124 -13.21 0.94 9.28
N CYS A 125 -12.66 0.12 8.39
CA CYS A 125 -12.54 -1.31 8.59
C CYS A 125 -11.57 -1.64 9.73
N VAL A 126 -10.40 -0.98 9.76
CA VAL A 126 -9.43 -1.14 10.85
C VAL A 126 -10.05 -0.72 12.20
N GLN A 127 -10.84 0.37 12.22
CA GLN A 127 -11.56 0.80 13.41
C GLN A 127 -12.55 -0.27 13.90
N ARG A 128 -13.41 -0.81 13.03
CA ARG A 128 -14.36 -1.87 13.40
C ARG A 128 -13.69 -3.15 13.89
N ILE A 129 -12.55 -3.52 13.31
CA ILE A 129 -11.73 -4.65 13.78
C ILE A 129 -11.21 -4.40 15.19
N LEU A 130 -10.73 -3.18 15.48
CA LEU A 130 -10.26 -2.80 16.81
C LEU A 130 -11.39 -2.78 17.84
N GLU A 131 -12.57 -2.28 17.48
CA GLU A 131 -13.77 -2.35 18.32
C GLU A 131 -14.10 -3.81 18.70
N HIS A 132 -14.01 -4.73 17.73
CA HIS A 132 -14.23 -6.14 18.00
C HIS A 132 -13.19 -6.75 18.96
N LEU A 133 -11.91 -6.37 18.88
CA LEU A 133 -10.91 -6.78 19.88
C LEU A 133 -11.34 -6.33 21.29
N LEU A 134 -11.70 -5.05 21.45
CA LEU A 134 -12.06 -4.46 22.74
C LEU A 134 -13.36 -5.04 23.33
N THR A 135 -14.31 -5.44 22.48
CA THR A 135 -15.54 -6.12 22.95
C THR A 135 -15.30 -7.53 23.47
N VAL A 136 -14.26 -8.23 23.01
CA VAL A 136 -13.93 -9.60 23.45
C VAL A 136 -13.35 -9.58 24.86
N ASP A 137 -12.51 -8.60 25.20
CA ASP A 137 -11.93 -8.45 26.55
C ASP A 137 -12.99 -8.16 27.63
N GLN A 138 -14.09 -7.49 27.27
CA GLN A 138 -15.19 -7.17 28.21
C GLN A 138 -16.08 -8.36 28.57
N THR A 139 -16.11 -9.43 27.76
CA THR A 139 -16.96 -10.61 28.00
C THR A 139 -16.21 -11.76 28.69
N THR A 140 -14.87 -11.71 28.74
CA THR A 140 -14.02 -12.79 29.30
C THR A 140 -13.31 -12.41 30.62
N GLY A 141 -13.40 -11.17 31.08
CA GLY A 141 -12.78 -10.78 32.36
C GLY A 141 -13.37 -9.52 32.93
N GLY A 142 -14.32 -9.67 33.85
CA GLY A 142 -14.75 -8.58 34.72
C GLY A 142 -13.59 -8.11 35.60
N ALA A 143 -12.93 -7.04 35.20
CA ALA A 143 -12.21 -6.15 36.10
C ALA A 143 -12.20 -4.75 35.48
N SER A 144 -13.16 -3.94 35.92
CA SER A 144 -13.11 -2.49 35.81
C SER A 144 -11.71 -2.00 36.22
N PRO A 145 -11.01 -1.16 35.42
CA PRO A 145 -9.80 -0.51 35.89
C PRO A 145 -10.23 0.61 36.84
N CYS A 146 -10.43 0.25 38.11
CA CYS A 146 -10.37 1.24 39.18
C CYS A 146 -8.96 1.83 39.16
N PHE A 147 -8.86 3.12 38.85
CA PHE A 147 -7.67 3.90 39.10
C PHE A 147 -7.28 3.74 40.58
N LEU A 148 -6.14 3.11 40.82
CA LEU A 148 -5.46 3.19 42.10
C LEU A 148 -4.02 3.62 41.87
N ASP A 149 -3.67 4.56 42.74
CA ASP A 149 -2.48 5.37 42.87
C ASP A 149 -1.22 4.56 43.22
N ASP A 150 -0.11 5.10 42.74
CA ASP A 150 1.31 4.95 43.13
C ASP A 150 2.02 3.58 43.17
N GLY A 151 3.21 3.57 42.56
CA GLY A 151 4.38 2.81 43.00
C GLY A 151 4.42 1.29 42.78
N ARG A 152 5.21 0.88 41.77
CA ARG A 152 5.99 -0.40 41.66
C ARG A 152 5.39 -1.54 40.79
N LEU A 153 6.00 -1.69 39.60
CA LEU A 153 6.39 -2.93 38.91
C LEU A 153 5.64 -4.23 39.27
N ILE A 154 4.91 -4.81 38.30
CA ILE A 154 5.03 -6.20 37.80
C ILE A 154 4.06 -6.36 36.61
N GLY A 155 4.59 -6.76 35.46
CA GLY A 155 3.83 -6.89 34.22
C GLY A 155 2.75 -7.97 34.29
N SER A 156 1.50 -7.54 34.19
CA SER A 156 0.36 -8.43 33.98
C SER A 156 0.43 -9.02 32.56
N PRO A 157 0.25 -10.35 32.38
CA PRO A 157 0.29 -11.00 31.07
C PRO A 157 -0.82 -10.52 30.11
N SER A 158 -1.85 -9.81 30.61
CA SER A 158 -2.91 -9.18 29.82
C SER A 158 -2.50 -7.88 29.12
N LEU A 159 -1.40 -7.24 29.53
CA LEU A 159 -0.92 -6.01 28.89
C LEU A 159 -0.14 -6.28 27.60
N THR A 160 0.37 -7.50 27.40
CA THR A 160 1.21 -7.81 26.23
C THR A 160 0.42 -7.80 24.90
N PRO A 161 -0.79 -8.38 24.79
CA PRO A 161 -1.56 -8.35 23.54
C PRO A 161 -2.02 -6.92 23.19
N ILE A 162 -2.50 -6.17 24.17
CA ILE A 162 -2.94 -4.77 23.99
C ILE A 162 -1.76 -3.89 23.57
N THR A 163 -0.59 -4.03 24.21
CA THR A 163 0.62 -3.27 23.84
C THR A 163 1.11 -3.64 22.44
N MET A 164 1.01 -4.91 22.03
CA MET A 164 1.35 -5.34 20.67
C MET A 164 0.41 -4.71 19.64
N VAL A 165 -0.90 -4.72 19.90
CA VAL A 165 -1.89 -4.07 19.04
C VAL A 165 -1.67 -2.56 18.97
N ALA A 166 -1.42 -1.89 20.10
CA ALA A 166 -1.13 -0.46 20.13
C ALA A 166 0.07 -0.10 19.25
N LYS A 167 1.20 -0.82 19.38
CA LYS A 167 2.37 -0.63 18.51
C LYS A 167 2.07 -0.85 17.03
N MET A 168 1.21 -1.82 16.72
CA MET A 168 0.79 -2.08 15.34
C MET A 168 -0.06 -0.94 14.79
N ILE A 169 -0.95 -0.36 15.60
CA ILE A 169 -1.76 0.81 15.23
C ILE A 169 -0.88 2.05 15.06
N ASP A 170 0.11 2.28 15.93
CA ASP A 170 1.09 3.36 15.77
C ASP A 170 1.82 3.24 14.42
N GLY A 171 2.26 2.03 14.08
CA GLY A 171 2.87 1.74 12.77
C GLY A 171 1.92 1.97 11.60
N TYR A 172 0.65 1.58 11.73
CA TYR A 172 -0.39 1.83 10.72
C TYR A 172 -0.59 3.32 10.49
N LEU A 173 -0.71 4.12 11.55
CA LEU A 173 -0.87 5.57 11.48
C LEU A 173 0.36 6.25 10.86
N ALA A 174 1.57 5.81 11.19
CA ALA A 174 2.80 6.30 10.57
C ALA A 174 2.81 6.05 9.05
N GLU A 175 2.37 4.87 8.61
CA GLU A 175 2.24 4.54 7.19
C GLU A 175 1.18 5.41 6.49
N LEU A 176 0.04 5.69 7.16
CA LEU A 176 -0.96 6.64 6.63
C LEU A 176 -0.36 8.04 6.44
N GLN A 177 0.36 8.54 7.44
CA GLN A 177 0.99 9.86 7.40
C GLN A 177 2.03 9.96 6.29
N LEU A 178 2.89 8.94 6.15
CA LEU A 178 3.91 8.89 5.10
C LEU A 178 3.26 8.95 3.72
N LYS A 179 2.22 8.15 3.49
CA LYS A 179 1.53 8.13 2.20
C LYS A 179 0.80 9.43 1.89
N ASN A 180 0.16 10.03 2.88
CA ASN A 180 -0.47 11.32 2.71
C ASN A 180 0.56 12.42 2.40
N SER A 181 1.72 12.38 3.06
CA SER A 181 2.84 13.30 2.77
C SER A 181 3.36 13.11 1.34
N ILE A 182 3.52 11.87 0.87
CA ILE A 182 3.92 11.56 -0.50
C ILE A 182 2.87 12.07 -1.50
N ALA A 183 1.58 11.78 -1.27
CA ALA A 183 0.50 12.26 -2.13
C ALA A 183 0.45 13.79 -2.19
N SER A 184 0.63 14.46 -1.06
CA SER A 184 0.74 15.92 -0.99
C SER A 184 1.92 16.45 -1.81
N CYS A 185 3.09 15.82 -1.78
CA CYS A 185 4.23 16.22 -2.60
C CYS A 185 3.95 16.12 -4.12
N PHE A 186 3.18 15.12 -4.55
CA PHE A 186 2.74 15.01 -5.95
C PHE A 186 1.79 16.15 -6.33
N LEU A 187 0.80 16.45 -5.50
CA LEU A 187 -0.13 17.56 -5.74
C LEU A 187 0.55 18.94 -5.69
N VAL A 188 1.59 19.11 -4.86
CA VAL A 188 2.42 20.32 -4.85
C VAL A 188 3.22 20.45 -6.16
N SER A 189 3.64 19.34 -6.76
CA SER A 189 4.43 19.32 -8.00
C SER A 189 3.59 19.65 -9.24
N ASP A 190 2.33 19.21 -9.30
CA ASP A 190 1.41 19.53 -10.40
C ASP A 190 0.92 20.99 -10.39
N ASN A 191 1.20 21.73 -9.30
CA ASN A 191 0.96 23.17 -9.22
C ASN A 191 2.16 24.03 -9.71
N PHE A 192 3.24 23.43 -10.19
CA PHE A 192 4.40 24.16 -10.72
C PHE A 192 4.37 24.39 -12.24
N ASP A 193 3.17 24.48 -12.83
CA ASP A 193 3.00 25.06 -14.18
C ASP A 193 2.24 26.41 -14.14
N GLY A 194 2.09 26.99 -12.96
CA GLY A 194 1.38 28.25 -12.75
C GLY A 194 2.07 29.16 -11.75
N SER A 195 3.09 29.90 -12.19
CA SER A 195 3.54 31.10 -11.47
C SER A 195 2.40 32.11 -11.38
N ARG A 196 1.62 32.10 -10.30
CA ARG A 196 0.89 33.26 -9.77
C ARG A 196 0.81 33.21 -8.24
N GLN A 197 1.88 33.66 -7.61
CA GLN A 197 1.85 34.69 -6.57
C GLN A 197 0.65 34.65 -5.61
N LEU A 198 0.78 33.94 -4.49
CA LEU A 198 0.06 34.28 -3.25
C LEU A 198 1.07 34.63 -2.16
N ARG A 199 1.57 35.86 -2.28
CA ARG A 199 1.88 36.65 -1.10
C ARG A 199 0.55 37.23 -0.62
N SER A 200 0.02 36.77 0.51
CA SER A 200 -0.60 37.65 1.51
C SER A 200 -1.00 36.91 2.78
N GLY A 201 -0.30 37.24 3.88
CA GLY A 201 -0.90 37.50 5.19
C GLY A 201 -1.57 36.37 5.97
N LEU A 202 -0.82 35.81 6.92
CA LEU A 202 -1.39 35.61 8.26
C LEU A 202 -0.39 36.06 9.32
N ALA A 203 -0.71 37.18 9.95
CA ALA A 203 -0.07 37.67 11.16
C ALA A 203 -0.61 36.87 12.36
N GLY A 204 0.30 36.47 13.27
CA GLY A 204 -0.02 35.81 14.53
C GLY A 204 1.23 35.38 15.29
N THR A 205 1.78 36.33 16.04
CA THR A 205 2.64 36.25 17.25
C THR A 205 2.70 34.85 17.91
N THR A 206 3.83 34.29 18.37
CA THR A 206 4.82 34.80 19.34
C THR A 206 6.13 33.98 19.29
N GLU A 207 7.15 34.55 19.92
CA GLU A 207 8.58 34.21 19.93
C GLU A 207 8.98 32.77 20.33
N GLY A 208 10.05 32.27 19.72
CA GLY A 208 10.92 31.23 20.31
C GLY A 208 11.50 30.21 19.34
N GLY A 209 12.78 30.38 18.96
CA GLY A 209 13.64 29.26 18.52
C GLY A 209 13.96 29.21 17.02
N GLY A 210 15.14 29.72 16.65
CA GLY A 210 15.64 29.76 15.28
C GLY A 210 15.94 28.39 14.67
N GLY A 211 15.02 27.90 13.83
CA GLY A 211 15.26 26.76 12.92
C GLY A 211 14.75 26.95 11.48
N SER A 212 13.92 27.96 11.23
CA SER A 212 13.18 28.10 9.96
C SER A 212 13.93 28.90 8.88
N THR A 213 14.86 29.79 9.25
CA THR A 213 15.54 30.67 8.27
C THR A 213 16.63 29.97 7.47
N THR A 214 17.17 28.85 7.97
CA THR A 214 18.22 28.06 7.32
C THR A 214 17.62 27.08 6.30
N ALA A 215 16.54 26.37 6.67
CA ALA A 215 15.85 25.43 5.78
C ALA A 215 15.17 26.13 4.58
N VAL A 216 14.64 27.35 4.78
CA VAL A 216 14.09 28.18 3.69
C VAL A 216 15.21 28.69 2.76
N ARG A 217 16.41 29.00 3.28
CA ARG A 217 17.56 29.41 2.46
C ARG A 217 18.15 28.27 1.65
N GLU A 218 18.32 27.09 2.25
CA GLU A 218 18.87 25.91 1.56
C GLU A 218 17.96 25.44 0.43
N ASN A 219 16.63 25.47 0.62
CA ASN A 219 15.67 25.18 -0.45
C ASN A 219 15.73 26.21 -1.58
N GLN A 220 16.04 27.47 -1.27
CA GLN A 220 16.20 28.50 -2.29
C GLN A 220 17.50 28.32 -3.10
N VAL A 221 18.59 27.93 -2.43
CA VAL A 221 19.87 27.61 -3.10
C VAL A 221 19.73 26.38 -3.98
N LEU A 222 19.08 25.32 -3.50
CA LEU A 222 18.81 24.11 -4.29
C LEU A 222 17.89 24.41 -5.48
N LYS A 223 16.85 25.25 -5.29
CA LYS A 223 15.97 25.69 -6.38
C LYS A 223 16.74 26.47 -7.46
N VAL A 224 17.57 27.43 -7.07
CA VAL A 224 18.44 28.17 -8.02
C VAL A 224 19.43 27.22 -8.71
N GLY A 225 19.96 26.23 -8.00
CA GLY A 225 20.81 25.19 -8.56
C GLY A 225 20.09 24.34 -9.62
N MET A 226 18.87 23.89 -9.33
CA MET A 226 18.05 23.12 -10.26
C MET A 226 17.63 23.94 -11.49
N ASP A 227 17.31 25.22 -11.32
CA ASP A 227 16.97 26.12 -12.44
C ASP A 227 18.20 26.40 -13.33
N SER A 228 19.39 26.51 -12.73
CA SER A 228 20.66 26.62 -13.46
C SER A 228 20.96 25.34 -14.25
N MET A 229 20.83 24.16 -13.63
CA MET A 229 21.01 22.87 -14.30
C MET A 229 20.00 22.69 -15.45
N ARG A 230 18.73 23.08 -15.24
CA ARG A 230 17.69 23.03 -16.28
C ARG A 230 18.07 23.90 -17.47
N MET A 231 18.54 25.13 -17.25
CA MET A 231 18.98 26.03 -18.32
C MET A 231 20.20 25.48 -19.08
N GLN A 232 21.13 24.83 -18.38
CA GLN A 232 22.27 24.20 -19.02
C GLN A 232 21.85 23.00 -19.89
N VAL A 233 20.92 22.18 -19.42
CA VAL A 233 20.39 21.05 -20.19
C VAL A 233 19.71 21.54 -21.48
N THR A 234 18.86 22.56 -21.41
CA THR A 234 18.18 23.09 -22.61
C THR A 234 19.15 23.72 -23.61
N LYS A 235 20.23 24.37 -23.13
CA LYS A 235 21.30 24.89 -24.01
C LYS A 235 22.06 23.76 -24.69
N LEU A 236 22.46 22.73 -23.95
CA LEU A 236 23.18 21.57 -24.50
C LEU A 236 22.33 20.77 -25.48
N GLU A 237 21.03 20.62 -25.21
CA GLU A 237 20.08 19.99 -26.13
C GLU A 237 20.00 20.76 -27.45
N LYS A 238 19.93 22.10 -27.39
CA LYS A 238 19.95 22.94 -28.58
C LYS A 238 21.25 22.79 -29.36
N GLU A 239 22.40 22.83 -28.70
CA GLU A 239 23.71 22.65 -29.33
C GLU A 239 23.84 21.25 -29.97
N CYS A 240 23.31 20.20 -29.34
CA CYS A 240 23.28 18.85 -29.92
C CYS A 240 22.40 18.78 -31.16
N VAL A 241 21.24 19.45 -31.16
CA VAL A 241 20.33 19.53 -32.31
C VAL A 241 20.98 20.28 -33.47
N ASP A 242 21.64 21.40 -33.19
CA ASP A 242 22.31 22.20 -34.21
C ASP A 242 23.49 21.44 -34.82
N MET A 243 24.31 20.81 -33.98
CA MET A 243 25.42 19.96 -34.43
C MET A 243 24.93 18.78 -35.28
N ARG A 244 23.80 18.15 -34.91
CA ARG A 244 23.20 17.07 -35.71
C ARG A 244 22.81 17.55 -37.12
N LYS A 245 22.17 18.71 -37.21
CA LYS A 245 21.77 19.30 -38.50
C LYS A 245 22.98 19.66 -39.36
N GLU A 246 24.06 20.13 -38.74
CA GLU A 246 25.30 20.47 -39.45
C GLU A 246 26.00 19.23 -39.99
N ILE A 247 26.04 18.13 -39.21
CA ILE A 247 26.53 16.82 -39.67
C ILE A 247 25.68 16.28 -40.83
N GLU A 248 24.36 16.38 -40.76
CA GLU A 248 23.47 15.98 -41.85
C GLU A 248 23.70 16.79 -43.13
N LYS A 249 24.01 18.09 -42.98
CA LYS A 249 24.31 18.99 -44.10
C LYS A 249 25.66 18.67 -44.77
N LEU A 250 26.65 18.26 -43.98
CA LEU A 250 27.97 17.83 -44.49
C LEU A 250 27.93 16.42 -45.11
N GLY A 251 26.97 15.58 -44.72
CA GLY A 251 26.80 14.21 -45.22
C GLY A 251 26.20 14.07 -46.62
N LEU A 252 25.76 15.15 -47.26
CA LEU A 252 25.19 15.13 -48.62
C LEU A 252 26.22 15.30 -49.74
N GLY A 253 27.51 15.42 -49.40
CA GLY A 253 28.60 15.39 -50.35
C GLY A 253 29.22 14.00 -50.47
N ARG A 254 28.78 13.23 -51.48
CA ARG A 254 29.49 12.10 -52.12
C ARG A 254 29.24 10.68 -51.55
N GLY A 255 28.27 10.00 -52.16
CA GLY A 255 28.43 8.60 -52.58
C GLY A 255 27.94 7.50 -51.63
N LYS A 256 26.82 6.88 -52.01
CA LYS A 256 26.45 5.45 -51.84
C LYS A 256 27.31 4.63 -50.84
N GLY A 257 26.71 4.25 -49.72
CA GLY A 257 27.11 3.04 -49.00
C GLY A 257 27.12 3.17 -47.48
N SER A 258 26.11 2.57 -46.85
CA SER A 258 26.23 1.72 -45.67
C SER A 258 27.13 2.16 -44.48
N SER A 259 26.49 2.29 -43.31
CA SER A 259 26.96 1.79 -41.99
C SER A 259 27.66 2.69 -40.95
N VAL A 260 27.87 3.99 -41.15
CA VAL A 260 28.58 4.79 -40.12
C VAL A 260 27.75 4.97 -38.83
N TRP A 261 26.45 5.25 -38.90
CA TRP A 261 25.63 5.49 -37.68
C TRP A 261 25.36 4.22 -36.85
N GLY A 262 25.19 3.07 -37.52
CA GLY A 262 24.99 1.78 -36.82
C GLY A 262 26.20 1.32 -35.99
N SER A 263 27.38 1.85 -36.31
CA SER A 263 28.63 1.52 -35.62
C SER A 263 28.90 2.41 -34.41
N VAL A 264 28.48 3.69 -34.45
CA VAL A 264 28.64 4.63 -33.33
C VAL A 264 27.62 4.38 -32.21
N SER A 265 26.36 4.04 -32.54
CA SER A 265 25.35 3.68 -31.52
C SER A 265 25.68 2.39 -30.75
N LYS A 266 26.42 1.45 -31.36
CA LYS A 266 26.90 0.24 -30.66
C LYS A 266 28.07 0.51 -29.72
N ARG A 267 28.86 1.55 -29.94
CA ARG A 267 29.98 1.95 -29.05
C ARG A 267 29.56 2.86 -27.90
N LEU A 268 28.44 3.57 -28.01
CA LEU A 268 27.97 4.52 -27.00
C LEU A 268 26.79 4.04 -26.14
N GLY A 269 26.36 2.77 -26.24
CA GLY A 269 25.47 2.14 -25.22
C GLY A 269 24.05 2.72 -25.06
N PHE A 270 23.66 3.76 -25.80
CA PHE A 270 22.30 4.33 -25.72
C PHE A 270 21.34 3.60 -26.66
N LYS A 271 20.60 2.62 -26.15
CA LYS A 271 19.41 2.06 -26.83
C LYS A 271 18.17 2.81 -26.34
N MET A 272 17.99 4.06 -26.77
CA MET A 272 16.76 4.81 -26.50
C MET A 272 15.73 4.47 -27.58
N LYS A 273 14.76 3.63 -27.25
CA LYS A 273 13.51 3.53 -28.03
C LYS A 273 12.59 4.65 -27.55
N SER A 274 12.60 5.80 -28.22
CA SER A 274 11.58 6.83 -28.05
C SER A 274 10.33 6.42 -28.84
N GLN A 275 9.31 5.95 -28.14
CA GLN A 275 7.96 5.90 -28.69
C GLN A 275 7.29 7.21 -28.28
N MET A 276 7.15 8.13 -29.25
CA MET A 276 6.49 9.41 -29.03
C MET A 276 4.97 9.17 -28.96
N CYS A 277 4.32 9.58 -27.88
CA CYS A 277 2.88 9.78 -27.89
C CYS A 277 2.59 11.05 -28.69
N SER A 278 1.76 10.90 -29.72
CA SER A 278 1.19 12.01 -30.48
C SER A 278 0.00 12.58 -29.69
N ALA A 279 -0.06 13.91 -29.69
CA ALA A 279 -1.17 14.84 -29.39
C ALA A 279 -2.33 14.34 -28.51
#